data_AF-A0A1Q5DHQ8-F1
#
_entry.id   AF-A0A1Q5DHQ8-F1
#
_cell.length_a   1.000
_cell.length_b   1.000
_cell.length_c   1.000
_cell.angle_alpha   90.00
_cell.angle_beta   90.00
_cell.angle_gamma   90.00
#
_symmetry.space_group_name_H-M   'P 1'
#
loop_
_entity.id
_entity.type
_entity.pdbx_description
1 polymer ?
#
loop_
_entity_poly.entity_id
_entity_poly.type
_entity_poly.pdbx_seq_one_letter_code
_entity_poly.pdbx_strand_id
1 'polypeptide(L)' 'MRLVELRERAGLTQAEVAARMGTAQPNVSRLECLPVREVSQRQLRRYLSALGADLVLVATTSAGDEIALTAP' A
#
# COMPACT_ATOMS: atom_id res chain seq x y z
N MET A 1 -10.55 -3.86 1.93
CA MET A 1 -9.74 -2.99 2.80
C MET A 1 -9.10 -1.92 1.94
N ARG A 2 -9.21 -0.65 2.33
CA ARG A 2 -8.69 0.53 1.60
C ARG A 2 -7.38 1.02 2.22
N LEU A 3 -6.58 1.78 1.46
CA LEU A 3 -5.32 2.36 1.96
C LEU A 3 -5.54 3.31 3.14
N VAL A 4 -6.67 4.03 3.15
CA VAL A 4 -7.07 4.93 4.24
C VAL A 4 -7.21 4.16 5.57
N GLU A 5 -7.85 2.99 5.55
CA GLU A 5 -8.11 2.14 6.73
C GLU A 5 -6.80 1.60 7.29
N LEU A 6 -5.83 1.25 6.42
CA LEU A 6 -4.50 0.83 6.84
C LEU A 6 -3.74 1.95 7.56
N ARG A 7 -3.79 3.16 7.02
CA ARG A 7 -3.15 4.33 7.63
C ARG A 7 -3.78 4.68 8.98
N GLU A 8 -5.10 4.66 9.07
CA GLU A 8 -5.82 4.92 10.32
C GLU A 8 -5.46 3.91 11.40
N ARG A 9 -5.36 2.62 11.05
CA ARG A 9 -4.89 1.57 11.97
C ARG A 9 -3.44 1.76 12.42
N ALA A 10 -2.61 2.38 11.58
CA ALA A 10 -1.25 2.75 11.93
C ALA A 10 -1.17 4.04 12.78
N GLY A 11 -2.29 4.72 13.03
CA GLY A 11 -2.35 5.94 13.84
C GLY A 11 -1.71 7.17 13.16
N LEU A 12 -1.64 7.19 11.82
CA LEU A 12 -0.96 8.24 11.07
C LEU A 12 -1.93 9.13 10.30
N THR A 13 -1.58 10.40 10.17
CA THR A 13 -2.20 11.36 9.27
C THR A 13 -1.64 11.21 7.85
N GLN A 14 -2.37 11.72 6.85
CA GLN A 14 -1.87 11.73 5.46
C GLN A 14 -0.59 12.56 5.31
N ALA A 15 -0.42 13.61 6.13
CA ALA A 15 0.78 14.44 6.12
C ALA A 15 2.01 13.69 6.65
N GLU A 16 1.85 12.89 7.71
CA GLU A 16 2.94 12.06 8.24
C GLU A 16 3.34 10.96 7.26
N VAL A 17 2.37 10.31 6.62
CA VAL A 17 2.66 9.33 5.56
C VAL A 17 3.38 10.00 4.39
N ALA A 18 2.94 11.20 3.98
CA ALA A 18 3.58 11.96 2.91
C ALA A 18 5.03 12.31 3.24
N ALA A 19 5.30 12.77 4.47
CA ALA A 19 6.65 13.05 4.95
C ALA A 19 7.53 11.80 4.91
N ARG A 20 7.05 10.67 5.44
CA ARG A 20 7.77 9.38 5.41
C ARG A 20 8.00 8.86 4.00
N MET A 21 7.05 9.09 3.09
CA MET A 21 7.18 8.73 1.68
C MET A 21 8.05 9.72 0.90
N GLY A 22 8.39 10.90 1.42
CA GLY A 22 9.09 11.94 0.67
C GLY A 22 8.26 12.51 -0.49
N THR A 23 6.98 12.79 -0.25
CA THR A 23 6.04 13.37 -1.23
C THR A 23 5.15 14.43 -0.57
N ALA A 24 4.39 15.18 -1.35
CA ALA A 24 3.36 16.10 -0.84
C ALA A 24 2.10 15.34 -0.37
N GLN A 25 1.43 15.86 0.68
CA GLN A 25 0.20 15.29 1.22
C GLN A 25 -0.94 15.12 0.19
N PRO A 26 -1.16 16.04 -0.77
CA PRO A 26 -2.17 15.83 -1.82
C PRO A 26 -1.93 14.58 -2.66
N ASN A 27 -0.68 14.15 -2.84
CA ASN A 27 -0.36 12.91 -3.55
C ASN A 27 -0.81 11.69 -2.75
N VAL A 28 -0.69 11.72 -1.42
CA VAL A 28 -1.19 10.66 -0.54
C VAL A 28 -2.72 10.63 -0.54
N SER A 29 -3.37 11.79 -0.44
CA SER A 29 -4.82 11.88 -0.55
C SER A 29 -5.33 11.31 -1.87
N ARG A 30 -4.71 11.68 -3.00
CA ARG A 30 -5.06 11.14 -4.32
C ARG A 30 -4.84 9.62 -4.38
N LEU A 31 -3.73 9.14 -3.82
CA LEU A 31 -3.41 7.71 -3.77
C LEU A 31 -4.47 6.91 -3.00
N GLU A 32 -4.94 7.42 -1.87
CA GLU A 32 -5.99 6.78 -1.05
C GLU A 32 -7.37 6.76 -1.72
N CYS A 33 -7.62 7.64 -2.70
CA CYS A 33 -8.85 7.65 -3.49
C CYS A 33 -8.83 6.68 -4.67
N LEU A 34 -7.67 6.18 -5.09
CA LEU A 34 -7.57 5.25 -6.23
C LEU A 34 -8.00 3.83 -5.82
N PRO A 35 -8.66 3.09 -6.73
CA PRO A 35 -8.81 1.65 -6.58
C PRO A 35 -7.45 0.97 -6.43
N VAL A 36 -7.30 0.04 -5.49
CA VAL A 36 -6.00 -0.63 -5.22
C VAL A 36 -5.41 -1.28 -6.48
N ARG A 37 -6.25 -1.82 -7.37
CA ARG A 37 -5.85 -2.41 -8.66
C ARG A 37 -5.20 -1.41 -9.64
N GLU A 38 -5.43 -0.11 -9.45
CA GLU A 38 -4.89 0.97 -10.29
C GLU A 38 -3.63 1.57 -9.67
N VAL A 39 -3.28 1.19 -8.45
CA VAL A 39 -2.06 1.66 -7.77
C VAL A 39 -0.90 0.76 -8.17
N SER A 40 0.21 1.35 -8.61
CA SER A 40 1.40 0.56 -8.95
C SER A 40 1.97 -0.15 -7.73
N GLN A 41 2.57 -1.34 -7.95
CA GLN A 41 3.25 -2.09 -6.89
C GLN A 41 4.29 -1.25 -6.15
N ARG A 42 5.03 -0.38 -6.87
CA ARG A 42 6.02 0.53 -6.28
C ARG A 42 5.38 1.52 -5.30
N GLN A 43 4.21 2.08 -5.65
CA GLN A 43 3.50 3.01 -4.77
C GLN A 43 2.95 2.28 -3.53
N LEU A 44 2.37 1.08 -3.71
CA LEU A 44 1.91 0.25 -2.60
C LEU A 44 3.06 -0.07 -1.63
N ARG A 45 4.23 -0.49 -2.14
CA ARG A 45 5.42 -0.74 -1.31
C ARG A 45 5.82 0.49 -0.51
N ARG A 46 6.01 1.65 -1.16
CA ARG A 46 6.41 2.88 -0.46
C ARG A 46 5.39 3.33 0.59
N TYR A 47 4.10 3.21 0.28
CA TYR A 47 3.03 3.56 1.21
C TYR A 47 3.03 2.62 2.42
N LEU A 48 3.06 1.31 2.20
CA LEU A 48 3.10 0.33 3.29
C LEU A 48 4.37 0.47 4.13
N SER A 49 5.53 0.68 3.51
CA SER A 49 6.78 0.93 4.26
C SER A 49 6.69 2.19 5.12
N ALA A 50 6.00 3.24 4.67
CA ALA A 50 5.75 4.43 5.49
C ALA A 50 4.84 4.13 6.70
N LEU A 51 4.00 3.10 6.63
CA LEU A 51 3.20 2.59 7.74
C LEU A 51 3.97 1.59 8.63
N GLY A 52 5.19 1.19 8.25
CA GLY A 52 5.91 0.11 8.92
C GLY A 52 5.41 -1.29 8.55
N ALA A 53 4.84 -1.45 7.35
CA ALA A 53 4.33 -2.72 6.82
C ALA A 53 4.99 -3.10 5.49
N ASP A 54 4.91 -4.39 5.15
CA ASP A 54 5.43 -4.93 3.89
C ASP A 54 4.33 -5.34 2.92
N LEU A 55 4.63 -5.27 1.61
CA LEU A 55 3.76 -5.77 0.56
C LEU A 55 4.11 -7.23 0.24
N VAL A 56 3.15 -8.12 0.50
CA VAL A 56 3.16 -9.51 0.01
C VAL A 56 2.16 -9.63 -1.14
N LEU A 57 2.59 -10.22 -2.24
CA LEU A 57 1.72 -10.60 -3.36
C LEU A 57 1.52 -12.11 -3.32
N VAL A 58 0.29 -12.56 -3.52
CA VAL A 58 -0.07 -13.98 -3.53
C VAL A 58 -0.82 -14.27 -4.83
N ALA A 59 -0.37 -15.28 -5.56
CA ALA A 59 -1.10 -15.84 -6.69
C ALA A 59 -1.98 -16.99 -6.21
N THR A 60 -3.25 -17.00 -6.60
CA THR A 60 -4.15 -18.13 -6.35
C THR A 60 -4.33 -18.92 -7.65
N THR A 61 -4.06 -20.23 -7.61
CA THR A 61 -4.24 -21.11 -8.77
C THR A 61 -5.71 -21.53 -8.91
N SER A 62 -6.09 -22.05 -10.07
CA SER A 62 -7.41 -22.66 -10.26
C SER A 62 -7.63 -23.91 -9.39
N ALA A 63 -6.56 -24.52 -8.88
CA ALA A 63 -6.62 -25.62 -7.91
C ALA A 63 -6.79 -25.14 -6.45
N GLY A 64 -6.71 -23.83 -6.21
CA GLY A 64 -6.84 -23.22 -4.88
C GLY A 64 -5.53 -23.03 -4.13
N ASP A 65 -4.38 -23.30 -4.74
CA ASP A 65 -3.09 -23.08 -4.10
C ASP A 65 -2.79 -21.59 -3.98
N GLU A 66 -2.19 -21.18 -2.86
CA GLU A 66 -1.68 -19.83 -2.65
C GLU A 66 -0.15 -19.81 -2.76
N ILE A 67 0.36 -19.09 -3.75
CA ILE A 67 1.80 -18.99 -4.03
C ILE A 67 2.25 -17.56 -3.77
N ALA A 68 3.10 -17.38 -2.76
CA ALA A 68 3.71 -16.08 -2.49
C ALA A 68 4.64 -15.67 -3.64
N LEU A 69 4.30 -14.55 -4.30
CA LEU A 69 5.13 -13.93 -5.32
C LEU A 69 6.17 -13.07 -4.62
N THR A 70 7.37 -13.63 -4.48
CA THR A 70 8.54 -12.91 -3.98
C THR A 70 9.25 -12.29 -5.18
N ALA A 71 9.72 -11.04 -5.04
CA ALA A 71 10.67 -10.52 -6.02
C ALA A 71 11.94 -11.41 -5.99
N PRO A 72 12.64 -11.59 -7.13
CA PRO A 72 13.95 -12.23 -7.10
C PRO A 72 14.93 -11.51 -6.15
#